data_AF-A0A0P1AXL5-F1
#
_entry.id   AF-A0A0P1AXL5-F1
#
_cell.length_a   1.000
_cell.length_b   1.000
_cell.length_c   1.000
_cell.angle_alpha   90.00
_cell.angle_beta   90.00
_cell.angle_gamma   90.00
#
_symmetry.space_group_name_H-M   'P 1'
#
loop_
_entity.id
_entity.type
_entity.pdbx_description
1 polymer ?
#
loop_
_entity_poly.entity_id
_entity_poly.type
_entity_poly.pdbx_seq_one_letter_code
_entity_poly.pdbx_strand_id
1 'polypeptide(L)'
;MELPECEDAVLTALQQRRPRHIVDLINKFLVEQYNDDKSSVRAIDFVCLDCRDNGPEGNARAFFSAPPPTIVFCANRLHSTQEVEETMVHELIHAYDVRIYWTSHSSGVI
;
A
#
# COMPACT_ATOMS: atom_id res chain seq x y z
N MET A 1 16.84 4.74 6.39
CA MET A 1 16.49 4.64 7.81
C MET A 1 16.46 3.16 8.17
N GLU A 2 16.62 2.82 9.45
CA GLU A 2 16.60 1.41 9.85
C GLU A 2 15.15 0.85 9.85
N LEU A 3 15.00 -0.48 9.78
CA LEU A 3 13.68 -1.12 9.73
C LEU A 3 12.73 -0.70 10.87
N PRO A 4 13.15 -0.68 12.15
CA PRO A 4 12.26 -0.25 13.24
C PRO A 4 11.85 1.22 13.12
N GLU A 5 12.75 2.08 12.64
CA GLU A 5 12.45 3.49 12.42
C GLU A 5 11.43 3.67 11.28
N CYS A 6 11.53 2.85 10.24
CA CYS A 6 10.56 2.80 9.15
C CYS A 6 9.18 2.38 9.66
N GLU A 7 9.11 1.33 10.49
CA GLU A 7 7.85 0.85 11.08
C GLU A 7 7.19 1.94 11.94
N ASP A 8 7.95 2.60 12.82
CA ASP A 8 7.46 3.72 13.63
C ASP A 8 6.98 4.91 12.77
N ALA A 9 7.71 5.21 11.70
CA ALA A 9 7.34 6.26 10.76
C ALA A 9 6.06 5.91 9.97
N VAL A 10 5.90 4.66 9.57
CA VAL A 10 4.67 4.16 8.92
C VAL A 10 3.49 4.29 9.88
N LEU A 11 3.63 3.86 11.13
CA LEU A 11 2.58 4.02 12.16
C LEU A 11 2.22 5.49 12.37
N THR A 12 3.22 6.37 12.38
CA THR A 12 3.02 7.82 12.50
C THR A 12 2.29 8.41 11.28
N ALA A 13 2.68 8.00 10.07
CA ALA A 13 2.05 8.44 8.83
C ALA A 13 0.58 7.99 8.75
N LEU A 14 0.26 6.78 9.21
CA LEU A 14 -1.12 6.26 9.27
C LEU A 14 -2.03 7.06 10.22
N GLN A 15 -1.47 7.81 11.17
CA GLN A 15 -2.25 8.70 12.03
C GLN A 15 -2.60 10.04 11.34
N GLN A 16 -1.93 10.39 10.24
CA GLN A 16 -2.18 11.63 9.52
C GLN A 16 -3.52 11.57 8.77
N ARG A 17 -4.17 12.74 8.65
CA ARG A 17 -5.53 12.85 8.10
C ARG A 17 -5.65 12.23 6.71
N ARG A 18 -4.69 12.51 5.82
CA ARG A 18 -4.78 12.12 4.40
C ARG A 18 -4.52 10.63 4.19
N PRO A 19 -3.41 10.02 4.66
CA PRO A 19 -3.20 8.58 4.57
C PRO A 19 -4.35 7.78 5.18
N ARG A 20 -4.77 8.13 6.40
CA ARG A 20 -5.88 7.47 7.10
C ARG A 20 -7.15 7.44 6.26
N HIS A 21 -7.53 8.58 5.68
CA HIS A 21 -8.75 8.68 4.88
C HIS A 21 -8.71 7.77 3.66
N ILE A 22 -7.56 7.68 2.97
CA ILE A 22 -7.43 6.81 1.78
C ILE A 22 -7.46 5.33 2.18
N VAL A 23 -6.79 4.96 3.28
CA VAL A 23 -6.83 3.60 3.84
C VAL A 23 -8.26 3.18 4.21
N ASP A 24 -9.02 4.05 4.87
CA ASP A 24 -10.42 3.77 5.22
C ASP A 24 -11.27 3.52 3.97
N LEU A 25 -11.05 4.29 2.89
CA LEU A 25 -11.72 4.07 1.60
C LEU A 25 -11.34 2.72 1.01
N ILE A 26 -10.05 2.38 0.92
CA ILE A 26 -9.57 1.10 0.36
C ILE A 26 -10.14 -0.07 1.15
N ASN A 27 -10.02 -0.05 2.48
CA ASN A 27 -10.46 -1.14 3.35
C ASN A 27 -11.97 -1.39 3.24
N LYS A 28 -12.76 -0.31 3.16
CA LYS A 28 -14.21 -0.44 2.92
C LYS A 28 -14.50 -1.23 1.64
N PHE A 29 -13.77 -0.96 0.56
CA PHE A 29 -13.93 -1.71 -0.70
C PHE A 29 -13.42 -3.13 -0.63
N LEU A 30 -12.27 -3.38 0.02
CA LEU A 30 -11.75 -4.74 0.17
C LEU A 30 -12.74 -5.63 0.92
N VAL A 31 -13.39 -5.11 1.96
CA VAL A 31 -14.47 -5.82 2.67
C VAL A 31 -15.65 -6.11 1.75
N GLU A 32 -16.04 -5.18 0.88
CA GLU A 32 -17.17 -5.36 -0.06
C GLU A 32 -16.85 -6.43 -1.13
N GLN A 33 -15.64 -6.44 -1.70
CA GLN A 33 -15.25 -7.34 -2.80
C GLN A 33 -15.00 -8.80 -2.36
N TYR A 34 -14.53 -9.03 -1.14
CA TYR A 34 -14.17 -10.37 -0.66
C TYR A 34 -15.27 -11.09 0.14
N ASN A 35 -16.55 -10.70 -0.03
CA ASN A 35 -17.68 -11.41 0.59
C ASN A 35 -18.08 -12.71 -0.14
N ASP A 36 -17.53 -12.98 -1.34
CA ASP A 36 -17.97 -14.10 -2.18
C ASP A 36 -16.92 -15.22 -2.38
N ASP A 37 -15.68 -15.03 -1.91
CA ASP A 37 -14.65 -16.07 -2.02
C ASP A 37 -13.79 -16.18 -0.76
N LYS A 38 -13.25 -17.36 -0.49
CA LYS A 38 -12.56 -17.81 0.75
C LYS A 38 -11.32 -17.00 1.20
N SER A 39 -11.10 -15.79 0.70
CA SER A 39 -10.00 -14.92 1.07
C SER A 39 -10.38 -14.05 2.28
N SER A 40 -9.65 -14.20 3.38
CA SER A 40 -9.84 -13.47 4.63
C SER A 40 -9.25 -12.05 4.62
N VAL A 41 -8.76 -11.57 3.48
CA VAL A 41 -8.04 -10.29 3.38
C VAL A 41 -9.04 -9.14 3.35
N ARG A 42 -9.16 -8.46 4.49
CA ARG A 42 -10.14 -7.38 4.72
C ARG A 42 -9.52 -5.98 4.80
N ALA A 43 -8.20 -5.90 4.73
CA ALA A 43 -7.48 -4.64 4.86
C ALA A 43 -6.20 -4.64 4.03
N ILE A 44 -5.78 -3.45 3.59
CA ILE A 44 -4.46 -3.22 3.03
C ILE A 44 -3.40 -3.33 4.14
N ASP A 45 -2.28 -3.96 3.81
CA ASP A 45 -1.17 -4.16 4.73
C ASP A 45 0.02 -3.24 4.41
N PHE A 46 0.92 -3.05 5.37
CA PHE A 46 2.09 -2.17 5.25
C PHE A 46 3.32 -2.86 5.83
N VAL A 47 4.41 -2.92 5.06
CA VAL A 47 5.66 -3.58 5.51
C VAL A 47 6.88 -2.73 5.17
N CYS A 48 7.91 -2.80 6.02
CA CYS A 48 9.22 -2.22 5.77
C CYS A 48 10.22 -3.33 5.47
N LEU A 49 11.04 -3.15 4.43
CA LEU A 49 12.09 -4.08 4.03
C LEU A 49 13.34 -3.32 3.56
N ASP A 50 14.49 -4.01 3.55
CA ASP A 50 15.68 -3.54 2.85
C ASP A 50 15.61 -3.96 1.39
N CYS A 51 15.32 -3.00 0.52
CA CYS A 51 15.13 -3.25 -0.90
C CYS A 51 16.47 -3.41 -1.64
N ARG A 52 16.46 -4.29 -2.63
CA ARG A 52 17.53 -4.52 -3.60
C ARG A 52 17.37 -3.56 -4.78
N ASP A 53 18.48 -3.33 -5.49
CA ASP A 53 18.51 -2.44 -6.66
C ASP A 53 17.95 -3.06 -7.95
N ASN A 54 17.50 -4.32 -7.88
CA ASN A 54 17.08 -5.12 -9.03
C ASN A 54 15.65 -5.62 -8.85
N GLY A 55 14.98 -5.94 -9.96
CA GLY A 55 13.62 -6.50 -9.94
C GLY A 55 12.54 -5.43 -9.70
N PRO A 56 11.36 -5.81 -9.19
CA PRO A 56 10.25 -4.87 -8.96
C PRO A 56 10.57 -3.78 -7.93
N GLU A 57 11.53 -4.05 -7.05
CA GLU A 57 12.06 -3.10 -6.06
C GLU A 57 12.88 -1.97 -6.71
N GLY A 58 13.54 -2.26 -7.84
CA GLY A 58 14.27 -1.29 -8.70
C GLY A 58 14.98 -0.20 -7.91
N ASN A 59 14.68 1.07 -8.24
CA ASN A 59 15.07 2.25 -7.45
C ASN A 59 13.88 2.87 -6.68
N ALA A 60 12.82 2.08 -6.44
CA ALA A 60 11.62 2.56 -5.79
C ALA A 60 11.88 2.84 -4.30
N ARG A 61 11.21 3.87 -3.77
CA ARG A 61 11.19 4.16 -2.31
C ARG A 61 10.11 3.36 -1.59
N ALA A 62 9.04 3.04 -2.31
CA ALA A 62 8.02 2.08 -1.93
C ALA A 62 7.35 1.55 -3.19
N PHE A 63 6.54 0.51 -3.06
CA PHE A 63 5.69 0.01 -4.14
C PHE A 63 4.45 -0.68 -3.59
N PHE A 64 3.37 -0.63 -4.36
CA PHE A 64 2.18 -1.43 -4.14
C PHE A 64 2.32 -2.84 -4.74
N SER A 65 1.98 -3.87 -3.95
CA SER A 65 1.95 -5.27 -4.35
C SER A 65 0.56 -5.88 -4.10
N ALA A 66 0.11 -6.74 -5.00
CA ALA A 66 -1.12 -7.52 -4.84
C ALA A 66 -1.06 -8.83 -5.66
N PRO A 67 -1.69 -9.94 -5.21
CA PRO A 67 -2.38 -10.17 -3.93
C PRO A 67 -1.49 -10.81 -2.83
N PRO A 68 -1.71 -10.54 -1.51
CA PRO A 68 -2.69 -9.60 -0.94
C PRO A 68 -2.27 -8.13 -1.12
N PRO A 69 -3.21 -7.17 -1.03
CA PRO A 69 -2.89 -5.74 -1.14
C PRO A 69 -1.95 -5.28 -0.03
N THR A 70 -0.74 -4.90 -0.40
CA THR A 70 0.33 -4.51 0.53
C THR A 70 1.13 -3.36 -0.04
N ILE A 71 1.38 -2.33 0.76
CA ILE A 71 2.36 -1.28 0.45
C ILE A 71 3.69 -1.65 1.12
N VAL A 72 4.73 -1.78 0.30
CA VAL A 72 6.08 -2.13 0.75
C VAL A 72 6.95 -0.89 0.74
N PHE A 73 7.53 -0.53 1.88
CA PHE A 73 8.48 0.58 2.02
C PHE A 73 9.92 0.06 2.02
N CYS A 74 10.78 0.71 1.22
CA CYS A 74 12.21 0.44 1.18
C CYS A 74 12.92 1.27 2.25
N ALA A 75 13.10 0.70 3.45
CA ALA A 75 13.64 1.41 4.61
C ALA A 75 15.03 2.02 4.32
N ASN A 76 15.88 1.26 3.63
CA ASN A 76 17.20 1.69 3.17
C ASN A 76 17.20 2.87 2.19
N ARG A 77 16.04 3.33 1.70
CA ARG A 77 15.90 4.45 0.73
C ARG A 77 15.01 5.60 1.24
N LEU A 78 14.57 5.52 2.49
CA LEU A 78 13.78 6.55 3.16
C LEU A 78 14.63 7.17 4.25
N HIS A 79 14.56 8.49 4.36
CA HIS A 79 15.45 9.26 5.24
C HIS A 79 14.69 10.04 6.33
N SER A 80 13.36 10.13 6.24
CA SER A 80 12.56 10.81 7.24
C SER A 80 11.11 10.32 7.28
N THR A 81 10.41 10.58 8.40
CA THR A 81 8.97 10.34 8.53
C THR A 81 8.14 11.12 7.50
N GLN A 82 8.58 12.32 7.12
CA GLN A 82 7.91 13.09 6.07
C GLN A 82 7.98 12.38 4.72
N GLU A 83 9.15 11.83 4.35
CA GLU A 83 9.28 11.05 3.12
C GLU A 83 8.42 9.79 3.15
N VAL A 84 8.29 9.14 4.31
CA VAL A 84 7.39 7.99 4.50
C VAL A 84 5.93 8.40 4.26
N GLU A 85 5.47 9.51 4.83
CA GLU A 85 4.09 9.98 4.62
C GLU A 85 3.81 10.32 3.14
N GLU A 86 4.69 11.09 2.50
CA GLU A 86 4.53 11.47 1.09
C GLU A 86 4.52 10.24 0.17
N THR A 87 5.43 9.29 0.43
CA THR A 87 5.54 8.04 -0.32
C THR A 87 4.32 7.14 -0.06
N MET A 88 3.83 7.05 1.18
CA MET A 88 2.64 6.30 1.54
C MET A 88 1.42 6.81 0.77
N VAL A 89 1.22 8.13 0.70
CA VAL A 89 0.13 8.72 -0.09
C VAL A 89 0.25 8.36 -1.57
N HIS A 90 1.47 8.37 -2.13
CA HIS A 90 1.71 8.01 -3.52
C HIS A 90 1.29 6.56 -3.80
N GLU A 91 1.73 5.60 -2.99
CA GLU A 91 1.38 4.18 -3.17
C GLU A 91 -0.10 3.88 -2.86
N LEU A 92 -0.69 4.59 -1.90
CA LEU A 92 -2.13 4.48 -1.60
C LEU A 92 -3.00 4.92 -2.79
N ILE A 93 -2.55 5.91 -3.57
CA ILE A 93 -3.24 6.30 -4.80
C ILE A 93 -3.14 5.16 -5.83
N HIS A 94 -1.97 4.55 -6.00
CA HIS A 94 -1.84 3.37 -6.89
C HIS A 94 -2.74 2.21 -6.46
N ALA A 95 -2.81 1.93 -5.16
CA ALA A 95 -3.71 0.90 -4.62
C ALA A 95 -5.19 1.23 -4.90
N TYR A 96 -5.58 2.49 -4.76
CA TYR A 96 -6.93 2.97 -5.05
C TYR A 96 -7.27 2.99 -6.55
N ASP A 97 -6.27 3.21 -7.42
CA ASP A 97 -6.46 3.22 -8.88
C ASP A 97 -6.47 1.82 -9.48
N VAL A 98 -5.68 0.88 -8.95
CA VAL A 98 -5.78 -0.55 -9.32
C VAL A 98 -7.21 -1.08 -9.09
N ARG A 99 -7.92 -0.55 -8.08
CA ARG A 99 -9.37 -0.77 -7.90
C ARG A 99 -10.20 -0.32 -9.12
N ILE A 100 -9.89 0.80 -9.77
CA ILE A 100 -10.62 1.29 -10.95
C ILE A 100 -10.45 0.30 -12.11
N TYR A 101 -9.25 -0.23 -12.30
CA TYR A 101 -8.98 -1.18 -13.38
C TYR A 101 -9.61 -2.57 -13.15
N TRP A 102 -9.60 -3.08 -11.91
CA TRP A 102 -10.23 -4.36 -11.57
C TRP A 102 -11.75 -4.33 -11.66
N THR A 103 -12.39 -3.25 -11.20
CA THR A 103 -13.86 -3.10 -11.29
C THR A 103 -14.34 -2.93 -12.74
N SER A 104 -13.56 -2.26 -13.59
CA SER A 104 -13.89 -2.07 -15.00
C SER A 104 -13.75 -3.34 -15.86
N HIS A 105 -12.87 -4.27 -15.50
CA HIS A 105 -12.69 -5.55 -16.21
C HIS A 105 -13.55 -6.69 -15.67
N SER A 106 -14.14 -6.54 -14.47
CA SER A 106 -15.10 -7.51 -13.92
C SER A 106 -16.51 -7.39 -14.53
N SER A 107 -16.74 -6.38 -15.39
CA SER A 107 -18.02 -6.15 -16.09
C SER A 107 -17.93 -6.35 -17.61
N GLY A 108 -16.90 -7.03 -18.12
CA GLY A 108 -16.77 -7.20 -19.57
C GLY A 108 -15.73 -8.23 -19.99
N VAL A 109 -16.09 -9.51 -19.89
CA VAL A 109 -15.62 -10.54 -20.84
C VAL A 109 -16.83 -11.38 -21.24
N ILE A 110 -17.00 -11.49 -22.55
CA ILE A 110 -18.05 -12.15 -23.34
C ILE A 110 -18.20 -13.63 -22.99
#